data_AF-A0A7R9MT72-F1
#
_entry.id   AF-A0A7R9MT72-F1
#
_cell.length_a   1.000
_cell.length_b   1.000
_cell.length_c   1.000
_cell.angle_alpha   90.00
_cell.angle_beta   90.00
_cell.angle_gamma   90.00
#
_symmetry.space_group_name_H-M   'P 1'
#
loop_
_entity.id
_entity.type
_entity.pdbx_description
1 polymer ?
#
loop_
_entity_poly.entity_id
_entity_poly.type
_entity_poly.pdbx_seq_one_letter_code
_entity_poly.pdbx_strand_id
1 'polypeptide(L)'
;MIAFSLLVTSVQFFGQPIHCIQKDDIPNDLLETYCWIHSTFTLPHALNKKVGVEVAHPGVDQYKPGDTKTYHSYYQWVWIVLFMQALVFYVPRYLWKLWEGERLKSLVLGLNKPIMPEKVKNEQIGLLVLYLKSNIRYHNWYFFYFVICEVLNFVNVIIQMYVIDAFLGGAFSSYGSDVLNYTEKDQEDRVDPMIATFPRMTK
;
A
#
# COMPACT_ATOMS: atom_id res chain seq x y z
N MET A 1 -6.21 -2.08 -1.61
CA MET A 1 -5.92 -0.66 -1.30
C MET A 1 -7.16 0.13 -0.91
N ILE A 2 -8.19 0.24 -1.75
CA ILE A 2 -9.39 1.06 -1.44
C ILE A 2 -10.09 0.63 -0.13
N ALA A 3 -10.35 -0.67 0.06
CA ALA A 3 -10.97 -1.16 1.29
C ALA A 3 -10.14 -0.86 2.55
N PHE A 4 -8.81 -0.97 2.47
CA PHE A 4 -7.91 -0.65 3.58
C PHE A 4 -7.86 0.85 3.87
N SER A 5 -7.86 1.69 2.83
CA SER A 5 -7.95 3.15 2.99
C SER A 5 -9.26 3.52 3.70
N LEU A 6 -10.40 2.97 3.27
CA LEU A 6 -11.70 3.18 3.93
C LEU A 6 -11.69 2.72 5.39
N LEU A 7 -11.10 1.55 5.68
CA LEU A 7 -10.99 1.03 7.04
C LEU A 7 -10.15 1.97 7.92
N VAL A 8 -8.97 2.39 7.47
CA VAL A 8 -8.10 3.30 8.23
C VAL A 8 -8.79 4.64 8.47
N THR A 9 -9.41 5.21 7.44
CA THR A 9 -10.19 6.45 7.56
C THR A 9 -11.34 6.29 8.57
N SER A 10 -12.05 5.16 8.56
CA SER A 10 -13.14 4.93 9.51
C SER A 10 -12.65 4.92 10.96
N VAL A 11 -11.50 4.30 11.23
CA VAL A 11 -10.90 4.26 12.57
C VAL A 11 -10.40 5.64 12.98
N GLN A 12 -9.86 6.43 12.05
CA GLN A 12 -9.38 7.79 12.35
C GLN A 12 -10.49 8.81 12.61
N PHE A 13 -11.63 8.70 11.91
CA PHE A 13 -12.73 9.65 12.07
C PHE A 13 -13.68 9.30 13.21
N PHE A 14 -13.92 8.01 13.46
CA PHE A 14 -14.90 7.55 14.46
C PHE A 14 -14.26 6.96 15.72
N GLY A 15 -12.96 6.66 15.69
CA GLY A 15 -12.20 6.17 16.84
C GLY A 15 -11.32 7.25 17.48
N GLN A 16 -10.66 6.89 18.57
CA GLN A 16 -9.58 7.68 19.16
C GLN A 16 -8.23 7.17 18.61
N PRO A 17 -7.54 7.92 17.75
CA PRO A 17 -6.34 7.43 17.06
C PRO A 17 -5.12 7.33 17.98
N ILE A 18 -5.10 8.09 19.09
CA ILE A 18 -4.02 8.09 20.08
C ILE A 18 -4.57 8.39 21.47
N HIS A 19 -3.99 7.74 22.49
CA HIS A 19 -4.24 8.03 23.89
C HIS A 19 -2.97 8.57 24.53
N CYS A 20 -3.08 9.68 25.25
CA CYS A 20 -1.95 10.33 25.91
C CYS A 20 -1.98 10.12 27.42
N ILE A 21 -0.81 9.79 27.99
CA ILE A 21 -0.63 9.66 29.44
C ILE A 21 -0.26 11.03 29.99
N GLN A 22 -1.10 11.58 30.87
CA GLN A 22 -0.88 12.88 31.49
C GLN A 22 -0.45 12.79 32.95
N LYS A 23 0.31 13.81 33.39
CA LYS A 23 0.65 14.04 34.81
C LYS A 23 -0.04 15.27 35.39
N ASP A 24 -0.49 16.19 34.53
CA ASP A 24 -1.11 17.45 34.90
C ASP A 24 -2.64 17.41 34.65
N ASP A 25 -3.36 18.33 35.29
CA ASP A 25 -4.84 18.39 35.32
C ASP A 25 -5.44 19.04 34.04
N ILE A 26 -4.94 18.62 32.87
CA ILE A 26 -5.38 19.12 31.56
C ILE A 26 -6.55 18.24 31.06
N PRO A 27 -7.54 18.79 30.33
CA PRO A 27 -8.57 17.98 29.69
C PRO A 27 -7.98 16.98 28.70
N ASN A 28 -8.31 15.69 28.85
CA ASN A 28 -7.77 14.60 28.02
C ASN A 28 -8.00 14.85 26.52
N ASP A 29 -9.19 15.30 26.11
CA ASP A 29 -9.51 15.51 24.69
C ASP A 29 -8.60 16.55 24.02
N LEU A 30 -8.24 17.61 24.76
CA LEU A 30 -7.32 18.65 24.28
C LEU A 30 -5.91 18.08 24.11
N LEU A 31 -5.45 17.29 25.10
CA LEU A 31 -4.14 16.67 25.08
C LEU A 31 -4.03 15.63 23.97
N GLU A 32 -5.03 14.76 23.80
CA GLU A 32 -5.09 13.77 22.73
C GLU A 32 -5.08 14.45 21.35
N THR A 33 -5.84 15.53 21.18
CA THR A 33 -5.83 16.32 19.94
C THR A 33 -4.45 16.94 19.68
N TYR A 34 -3.82 17.49 20.71
CA TYR A 34 -2.47 18.05 20.61
C TYR A 34 -1.44 16.98 20.23
N CYS A 35 -1.44 15.85 20.93
CA CYS A 35 -0.60 14.69 20.65
C CYS A 35 -0.83 14.12 19.25
N TRP A 36 -2.08 14.15 18.76
CA TRP A 36 -2.41 13.64 17.44
C TRP A 36 -1.91 14.56 16.35
N ILE A 37 -2.09 15.88 16.48
CA ILE A 37 -1.69 16.86 15.47
C ILE A 37 -0.16 17.01 15.43
N HIS A 38 0.48 17.01 16.60
CA HIS A 38 1.93 17.08 16.69
C HIS A 38 2.55 15.71 16.43
N SER A 39 3.65 15.69 15.66
CA SER A 39 4.40 14.47 15.40
C SER A 39 5.00 13.90 16.67
N THR A 40 4.70 12.64 16.98
CA THR A 40 5.38 11.91 18.04
C THR A 40 6.70 11.32 17.53
N PHE A 41 7.61 11.00 18.44
CA PHE A 41 8.92 10.46 18.11
C PHE A 41 9.35 9.31 19.03
N THR A 42 10.26 8.49 18.54
CA THR A 42 11.00 7.48 19.33
C THR A 42 12.50 7.79 19.32
N LEU A 43 13.20 7.26 20.31
CA LEU A 43 14.65 7.37 20.46
C LEU A 43 15.30 6.04 20.06
N PRO A 44 16.06 5.97 18.95
CA PRO A 44 16.64 4.72 18.46
C PRO A 44 17.56 4.04 19.48
N HIS A 45 18.31 4.81 20.28
CA HIS A 45 19.20 4.27 21.31
C HIS A 45 18.43 3.56 22.45
N ALA A 46 17.14 3.85 22.62
CA ALA A 46 16.29 3.26 23.64
C ALA A 46 15.54 2.00 23.14
N LEU A 47 15.70 1.62 21.87
CA LEU A 47 15.09 0.40 21.32
C LEU A 47 15.74 -0.88 21.86
N ASN A 48 17.06 -0.86 22.08
CA ASN A 48 17.83 -2.03 22.53
C ASN A 48 17.95 -2.15 24.07
N LYS A 49 17.29 -1.26 24.83
CA LYS A 49 17.37 -1.24 26.30
C LYS A 49 16.42 -2.27 26.91
N LYS A 50 16.76 -2.79 28.09
CA LYS A 50 15.93 -3.79 28.79
C LYS A 50 14.65 -3.16 29.34
N VAL A 51 13.51 -3.61 28.81
CA VAL A 51 12.17 -3.17 29.24
C VAL A 51 11.90 -3.60 30.68
N GLY A 52 11.35 -2.69 31.49
CA GLY A 52 11.02 -2.94 32.89
C GLY A 52 12.16 -2.73 33.88
N VAL A 53 13.40 -2.57 33.40
CA VAL A 53 14.57 -2.24 34.22
C VAL A 53 15.14 -0.88 33.84
N GLU A 54 15.45 -0.68 32.56
CA GLU A 54 16.10 0.55 32.07
C GLU A 54 15.10 1.51 31.40
N VAL A 55 14.07 0.98 30.74
CA VAL A 55 13.05 1.76 30.03
C VAL A 55 11.66 1.18 30.26
N ALA A 56 10.63 2.03 30.22
CA ALA A 56 9.24 1.61 30.37
C ALA A 56 8.70 0.89 29.11
N HIS A 57 9.16 1.31 27.93
CA HIS A 57 8.80 0.71 26.64
C HIS A 57 9.95 0.90 25.64
N PRO A 58 10.16 -0.03 24.68
CA PRO A 58 11.18 0.16 23.63
C PRO A 58 11.00 1.50 22.90
N GLY A 59 12.10 2.25 22.77
CA GLY A 59 12.12 3.53 22.06
C GLY A 59 11.61 4.74 22.86
N VAL A 60 11.16 4.54 24.10
CA VAL A 60 10.65 5.60 24.99
C VAL A 60 11.61 5.80 26.16
N ASP A 61 12.35 6.91 26.14
CA ASP A 61 13.28 7.29 27.22
C ASP A 61 13.31 8.83 27.43
N GLN A 62 14.02 9.28 28.45
CA GLN A 62 14.29 10.69 28.71
C GLN A 62 15.17 11.27 27.59
N TYR A 63 14.69 12.33 26.97
CA TYR A 63 15.41 13.01 25.89
C TYR A 63 16.57 13.82 26.46
N LYS A 64 17.78 13.59 25.95
CA LYS A 64 18.97 14.39 26.26
C LYS A 64 19.36 15.23 25.04
N PRO A 65 19.86 16.47 25.24
CA PRO A 65 20.32 17.30 24.13
C PRO A 65 21.52 16.62 23.45
N GLY A 66 21.31 16.15 22.22
CA GLY A 66 22.27 15.34 21.46
C GLY A 66 21.69 14.03 20.91
N ASP A 67 20.54 13.59 21.41
CA ASP A 67 19.91 12.35 20.95
C ASP A 67 19.23 12.50 19.57
N THR A 68 19.41 11.48 18.72
CA THR A 68 18.69 11.35 17.45
C THR A 68 17.22 10.99 17.70
N LYS A 69 16.30 11.64 16.98
CA LYS A 69 14.85 11.38 17.05
C LYS A 69 14.35 10.80 15.74
N THR A 70 13.50 9.77 15.83
CA THR A 70 12.75 9.24 14.69
C THR A 70 11.29 9.64 14.83
N TYR A 71 10.80 10.44 13.89
CA TYR A 71 9.42 10.97 13.91
C TYR A 71 8.45 10.06 13.18
N HIS A 72 7.25 9.89 13.74
CA HIS A 72 6.21 8.97 13.24
C HIS A 72 4.98 9.70 12.71
N SER A 73 5.17 10.75 11.90
CA SER A 73 4.07 11.53 11.30
C SER A 73 3.24 10.77 10.27
N TYR A 74 3.75 9.66 9.73
CA TYR A 74 3.15 8.97 8.60
C TYR A 74 1.74 8.41 8.93
N TYR A 75 1.44 8.06 10.19
CA TYR A 75 0.13 7.54 10.60
C TYR A 75 -1.06 8.43 10.18
N GLN A 76 -0.88 9.75 10.18
CA GLN A 76 -1.90 10.70 9.74
C GLN A 76 -2.18 10.61 8.22
N TRP A 77 -1.16 10.26 7.43
CA TRP A 77 -1.18 10.34 5.96
C TRP A 77 -1.38 8.99 5.27
N VAL A 78 -1.31 7.88 6.01
CA VAL A 78 -1.44 6.50 5.48
C VAL A 78 -2.67 6.36 4.58
N TRP A 79 -3.83 6.86 5.00
CA TRP A 79 -5.07 6.69 4.23
C TRP A 79 -5.06 7.44 2.89
N ILE A 80 -4.44 8.63 2.83
CA ILE A 80 -4.28 9.42 1.60
C ILE A 80 -3.34 8.69 0.65
N VAL A 81 -2.20 8.21 1.16
CA VAL A 81 -1.24 7.45 0.37
C VAL A 81 -1.93 6.21 -0.21
N LEU A 82 -2.55 5.37 0.63
CA LEU A 82 -3.25 4.16 0.17
C LEU A 82 -4.34 4.45 -0.88
N PHE A 83 -5.06 5.56 -0.75
CA PHE A 83 -6.05 6.00 -1.74
C PHE A 83 -5.39 6.38 -3.07
N MET A 84 -4.35 7.21 -3.03
CA MET A 84 -3.59 7.61 -4.22
C MET A 84 -2.94 6.40 -4.91
N GLN A 85 -2.39 5.46 -4.14
CA GLN A 85 -1.85 4.22 -4.69
C GLN A 85 -2.91 3.42 -5.44
N ALA A 86 -4.12 3.32 -4.88
CA ALA A 86 -5.23 2.64 -5.56
C ALA A 86 -5.58 3.29 -6.90
N LEU A 87 -5.60 4.63 -6.95
CA LEU A 87 -5.85 5.38 -8.19
C LEU A 87 -4.76 5.11 -9.23
N VAL A 88 -3.50 5.17 -8.84
CA VAL A 88 -2.38 4.95 -9.77
C VAL A 88 -2.36 3.50 -10.28
N PHE A 89 -2.71 2.51 -9.45
CA PHE A 89 -2.92 1.12 -9.93
C PHE A 89 -4.07 0.97 -10.93
N TYR A 90 -5.03 1.88 -10.94
CA TYR A 90 -6.11 1.88 -11.93
C TYR A 90 -5.71 2.50 -13.28
N VAL A 91 -4.66 3.34 -13.31
CA VAL A 91 -4.22 4.07 -14.51
C VAL A 91 -3.90 3.15 -15.69
N PRO A 92 -3.09 2.08 -15.57
CA PRO A 92 -2.77 1.22 -16.71
C PRO A 92 -4.02 0.56 -17.31
N ARG A 93 -4.97 0.13 -16.46
CA ARG A 93 -6.25 -0.44 -16.89
C ARG A 93 -7.11 0.59 -17.63
N TYR A 94 -7.16 1.82 -17.11
CA TYR A 94 -7.89 2.91 -17.75
C TYR A 94 -7.33 3.23 -19.13
N LEU A 95 -6.00 3.35 -19.25
CA LEU A 95 -5.30 3.56 -20.52
C LEU A 95 -5.55 2.41 -21.50
N TRP A 96 -5.46 1.16 -21.05
CA TRP A 96 -5.77 0.00 -21.88
C TRP A 96 -7.20 0.07 -22.42
N LYS A 97 -8.18 0.41 -21.58
CA LYS A 97 -9.58 0.50 -22.02
C LYS A 97 -9.81 1.61 -23.04
N LEU A 98 -9.10 2.74 -22.92
CA LEU A 98 -9.14 3.81 -23.91
C LEU A 98 -8.51 3.39 -25.25
N TRP A 99 -7.37 2.68 -25.22
CA TRP A 99 -6.67 2.25 -26.45
C TRP A 99 -7.31 1.04 -27.12
N GLU A 100 -7.85 0.09 -26.35
CA GLU A 100 -8.52 -1.12 -26.85
C GLU A 100 -9.82 -0.77 -27.60
N GLY A 101 -10.54 0.26 -27.15
CA GLY A 101 -11.76 0.75 -27.80
C GLY A 101 -12.86 -0.31 -27.93
N GLU A 102 -12.94 -1.24 -26.96
CA GLU A 102 -13.85 -2.39 -26.95
C GLU A 102 -13.76 -3.33 -28.18
N ARG A 103 -12.69 -3.28 -28.96
CA ARG A 103 -12.54 -4.12 -30.17
C ARG A 103 -12.66 -5.61 -29.89
N LEU A 104 -12.05 -6.10 -28.79
CA LEU A 104 -12.15 -7.50 -28.39
C LEU A 104 -13.60 -7.90 -28.04
N LYS A 105 -14.34 -7.01 -27.36
CA LYS A 105 -15.76 -7.24 -27.03
C LYS A 105 -16.64 -7.27 -28.28
N SER A 106 -16.33 -6.45 -29.28
CA SER A 106 -16.98 -6.47 -30.59
C SER A 106 -16.64 -7.76 -31.37
N LEU A 107 -15.38 -8.19 -31.37
CA LEU A 107 -14.92 -9.43 -32.03
C LEU A 107 -15.57 -10.68 -31.46
N VAL A 108 -15.75 -10.72 -30.15
CA VAL A 108 -16.37 -11.86 -29.48
C VAL A 108 -17.87 -11.95 -29.82
N LEU A 109 -18.53 -10.91 -30.38
CA LEU A 109 -19.88 -10.96 -30.97
C LEU A 109 -20.98 -11.65 -30.13
N GLY A 110 -20.78 -11.80 -28.81
CA GLY A 110 -21.67 -12.56 -27.94
C GLY A 110 -21.40 -14.06 -27.85
N LEU A 111 -20.35 -14.60 -28.46
CA LEU A 111 -19.81 -15.96 -28.22
C LEU A 111 -19.49 -16.25 -26.75
N ASN A 112 -19.37 -15.20 -25.92
CA ASN A 112 -19.25 -15.31 -24.47
C ASN A 112 -20.59 -15.63 -23.76
N LYS A 113 -21.70 -15.80 -24.49
CA LYS A 113 -22.98 -16.22 -23.92
C LYS A 113 -23.06 -17.76 -23.91
N PRO A 114 -23.31 -18.38 -22.74
CA PRO A 114 -23.27 -19.84 -22.61
C PRO A 114 -24.41 -20.56 -23.34
N ILE A 115 -25.52 -19.88 -23.61
CA ILE A 115 -26.69 -20.43 -24.31
C ILE A 115 -26.88 -19.66 -25.60
N MET A 116 -26.63 -20.33 -26.74
CA MET A 116 -26.82 -19.79 -28.07
C MET A 116 -27.23 -20.91 -29.03
N PRO A 117 -28.14 -20.66 -29.99
CA PRO A 117 -28.49 -21.63 -31.02
C PRO A 117 -27.24 -22.02 -31.84
N GLU A 118 -27.05 -23.31 -32.12
CA GLU A 118 -25.87 -23.83 -32.85
C GLU A 118 -25.66 -23.15 -34.21
N LYS A 119 -26.74 -22.85 -34.93
CA LYS A 119 -26.67 -22.15 -36.22
C LYS A 119 -26.03 -20.77 -36.09
N VAL A 120 -26.46 -19.99 -35.09
CA VAL A 120 -25.93 -18.63 -34.83
C VAL A 120 -24.47 -18.72 -34.38
N LYS A 121 -24.13 -19.70 -33.54
CA LYS A 121 -22.76 -19.94 -33.09
C LYS A 121 -21.81 -20.21 -34.27
N ASN A 122 -22.20 -21.10 -35.18
CA ASN A 122 -21.37 -21.46 -36.34
C ASN A 122 -21.18 -20.28 -37.31
N GLU A 123 -22.22 -19.47 -37.51
CA GLU A 123 -22.15 -18.25 -38.32
C GLU A 123 -21.20 -17.20 -37.71
N GLN A 124 -21.31 -16.95 -36.40
CA GLN A 124 -20.43 -16.01 -35.69
C GLN A 124 -18.96 -16.47 -35.67
N ILE A 125 -18.70 -17.77 -35.50
CA ILE A 125 -17.35 -18.35 -35.61
C ILE A 125 -16.82 -18.14 -37.03
N GLY A 126 -17.64 -18.38 -38.06
CA GLY A 126 -17.26 -18.16 -39.46
C GLY A 126 -16.84 -16.71 -39.74
N LEU A 127 -17.61 -15.74 -39.24
CA LEU A 127 -17.29 -14.31 -39.33
C LEU A 127 -15.98 -13.96 -38.60
N LEU A 128 -15.76 -14.51 -37.40
CA LEU A 128 -14.52 -14.31 -36.64
C LEU A 128 -13.30 -14.86 -37.39
N VAL A 129 -13.40 -16.07 -37.94
CA VAL A 129 -12.31 -16.69 -38.72
C VAL A 129 -12.01 -15.89 -39.98
N LEU A 130 -13.05 -15.43 -40.71
CA LEU A 130 -12.90 -14.54 -41.86
C LEU A 130 -12.18 -13.24 -41.49
N TYR A 131 -12.58 -12.62 -40.38
CA TYR A 131 -11.94 -11.41 -39.88
C TYR A 131 -10.47 -11.62 -39.55
N LEU A 132 -10.15 -12.67 -38.77
CA LEU A 132 -8.78 -13.00 -38.37
C LEU A 132 -7.89 -13.31 -39.58
N LYS A 133 -8.40 -14.10 -40.53
CA LYS A 133 -7.66 -14.46 -41.75
C LYS A 133 -7.38 -13.24 -42.62
N SER A 134 -8.32 -12.30 -42.71
CA SER A 134 -8.18 -11.06 -43.49
C SER A 134 -7.24 -10.04 -42.82
N ASN A 135 -7.20 -9.99 -41.49
CA ASN A 135 -6.50 -8.94 -40.73
C ASN A 135 -5.22 -9.40 -40.00
N ILE A 136 -4.74 -10.63 -40.23
CA ILE A 136 -3.67 -11.26 -39.43
C ILE A 136 -2.36 -10.46 -39.32
N ARG A 137 -2.07 -9.55 -40.26
CA ARG A 137 -0.84 -8.71 -40.27
C ARG A 137 -1.06 -7.23 -39.92
N TYR A 138 -2.29 -6.80 -39.65
CA TYR A 138 -2.62 -5.39 -39.42
C TYR A 138 -2.76 -5.01 -37.93
N HIS A 139 -2.59 -5.96 -37.01
CA HIS A 139 -2.76 -5.76 -35.57
C HIS A 139 -1.47 -5.35 -34.81
N ASN A 140 -0.38 -5.03 -35.51
CA ASN A 140 0.90 -4.67 -34.88
C ASN A 140 0.76 -3.51 -33.87
N TRP A 141 -0.09 -2.53 -34.16
CA TRP A 141 -0.33 -1.39 -33.27
C TRP A 141 -1.12 -1.77 -32.01
N TYR A 142 -2.07 -2.70 -32.14
CA TYR A 142 -2.81 -3.25 -30.99
C TYR A 142 -1.87 -4.04 -30.06
N PHE A 143 -1.02 -4.88 -30.65
CA PHE A 143 0.01 -5.60 -29.90
C PHE A 143 0.98 -4.65 -29.18
N PHE A 144 1.41 -3.57 -29.85
CA PHE A 144 2.29 -2.58 -29.24
C PHE A 144 1.65 -1.89 -28.03
N TYR A 145 0.38 -1.46 -28.14
CA TYR A 145 -0.35 -0.91 -27.00
C TYR A 145 -0.50 -1.89 -25.85
N PHE A 146 -0.72 -3.18 -26.15
CA PHE A 146 -0.80 -4.23 -25.14
C PHE A 146 0.53 -4.37 -24.38
N VAL A 147 1.64 -4.47 -25.10
CA VAL A 147 2.97 -4.56 -24.51
C VAL A 147 3.30 -3.32 -23.68
N ILE A 148 2.95 -2.12 -24.15
CA ILE A 148 3.13 -0.88 -23.37
C ILE A 148 2.33 -0.95 -22.06
N CYS A 149 1.07 -1.38 -22.09
CA CYS A 149 0.26 -1.50 -20.89
C CYS A 149 0.85 -2.51 -19.89
N GLU A 150 1.39 -3.63 -20.35
CA GLU A 150 2.08 -4.60 -19.49
C GLU A 150 3.36 -4.04 -18.87
N VAL A 151 4.19 -3.34 -19.67
CA VAL A 151 5.38 -2.65 -19.16
C VAL A 151 4.98 -1.57 -18.15
N LEU A 152 3.92 -0.82 -18.42
CA LEU A 152 3.43 0.22 -17.52
C LEU A 152 2.91 -0.37 -16.21
N ASN A 153 2.24 -1.53 -16.24
CA ASN A 153 1.85 -2.26 -15.02
C ASN A 153 3.08 -2.63 -14.17
N PHE A 154 4.11 -3.18 -14.82
CA PHE A 154 5.34 -3.58 -14.13
C PHE A 154 6.08 -2.37 -13.52
N VAL A 155 6.27 -1.30 -14.31
CA VAL A 155 6.89 -0.05 -13.85
C VAL A 155 6.07 0.57 -12.71
N ASN A 156 4.74 0.54 -12.80
CA ASN A 156 3.88 1.04 -11.74
C ASN A 156 4.10 0.27 -10.43
N VAL A 157 4.18 -1.06 -10.45
CA VAL A 157 4.47 -1.86 -9.25
C VAL A 157 5.80 -1.43 -8.61
N ILE A 158 6.85 -1.22 -9.41
CA ILE A 158 8.15 -0.77 -8.92
C ILE A 158 8.05 0.62 -8.27
N ILE A 159 7.40 1.58 -8.93
CA ILE A 159 7.21 2.92 -8.39
C ILE A 159 6.45 2.85 -7.05
N GLN A 160 5.42 2.02 -6.97
CA GLN A 160 4.62 1.87 -5.75
C GLN A 160 5.44 1.31 -4.57
N MET A 161 6.37 0.40 -4.84
CA MET A 161 7.31 -0.09 -3.81
C MET A 161 8.20 1.05 -3.29
N TYR A 162 8.78 1.86 -4.18
CA TYR A 162 9.60 3.01 -3.77
C TYR A 162 8.80 4.08 -3.02
N VAL A 163 7.54 4.33 -3.41
CA VAL A 163 6.67 5.27 -2.71
C VAL A 163 6.41 4.82 -1.28
N ILE A 164 6.13 3.53 -1.05
CA ILE A 164 5.97 3.00 0.32
C ILE A 164 7.28 3.05 1.10
N ASP A 165 8.40 2.71 0.46
CA ASP A 165 9.70 2.75 1.11
C ASP A 165 10.08 4.16 1.56
N ALA A 166 9.95 5.15 0.67
CA ALA A 166 10.17 6.55 1.01
C ALA A 166 9.20 7.04 2.10
N PHE A 167 7.94 6.60 2.06
CA PHE A 167 6.93 6.96 3.05
C PHE A 167 7.23 6.41 4.45
N LEU A 168 7.80 5.20 4.53
CA LEU A 168 8.21 4.55 5.78
C LEU A 168 9.66 4.88 6.18
N GLY A 169 10.30 5.88 5.54
CA GLY A 169 11.66 6.30 5.87
C GLY A 169 12.75 5.28 5.53
N GLY A 170 12.54 4.47 4.49
CA GLY A 170 13.47 3.43 4.03
C GLY A 170 13.32 2.08 4.75
N ALA A 171 12.36 1.97 5.68
CA ALA A 171 12.17 0.75 6.45
C ALA A 171 11.57 -0.39 5.61
N PHE A 172 10.77 -0.10 4.58
CA PHE A 172 10.03 -1.13 3.83
C PHE A 172 10.94 -2.11 3.11
N SER A 173 12.03 -1.62 2.51
CA SER A 173 12.96 -2.44 1.71
C SER A 173 13.72 -3.45 2.57
N SER A 174 14.08 -3.09 3.80
CA SER A 174 14.75 -4.00 4.74
C SER A 174 13.77 -4.87 5.52
N TYR A 175 12.53 -4.38 5.73
CA TYR A 175 11.51 -5.03 6.56
C TYR A 175 11.29 -6.50 6.22
N GLY A 176 11.18 -6.84 4.93
CA GLY A 176 10.90 -8.22 4.50
C GLY A 176 12.02 -9.21 4.87
N SER A 177 13.28 -8.87 4.57
CA SER A 177 14.44 -9.69 4.95
C SER A 177 14.67 -9.71 6.44
N ASP A 178 14.44 -8.57 7.11
CA ASP A 178 14.58 -8.44 8.55
C ASP A 178 13.61 -9.40 9.26
N VAL A 179 12.32 -9.37 8.92
CA VAL A 179 11.30 -10.24 9.52
C VAL A 179 11.64 -11.73 9.38
N LEU A 180 12.15 -12.16 8.23
CA LEU A 180 12.60 -13.55 8.04
C LEU A 180 13.77 -13.90 8.97
N ASN A 181 14.78 -13.03 9.03
CA ASN A 181 15.94 -13.19 9.91
C ASN A 181 15.57 -13.18 11.41
N TYR A 182 14.52 -12.47 11.81
CA TYR A 182 14.07 -12.39 13.21
C TYR A 182 13.17 -13.54 13.64
N THR A 183 12.47 -14.19 12.71
CA THR A 183 11.64 -15.36 13.01
C THR A 183 12.49 -16.50 13.62
N GLU A 184 13.78 -16.57 13.25
CA GLU A 184 14.72 -17.60 13.68
C GLU A 184 15.51 -17.28 14.97
N LYS A 185 15.50 -16.05 15.49
CA LYS A 185 16.30 -15.65 16.70
C LYS A 185 15.56 -15.92 18.01
N ASP A 186 16.22 -16.12 19.14
CA ASP A 186 15.55 -16.31 20.44
C ASP A 186 14.85 -15.03 20.96
N GLN A 187 13.72 -15.19 21.65
CA GLN A 187 12.78 -14.12 22.00
C GLN A 187 13.36 -13.02 22.91
N GLU A 188 14.44 -13.29 23.66
CA GLU A 188 15.07 -12.35 24.59
C GLU A 188 15.96 -11.29 23.90
N ASP A 189 16.47 -11.57 22.69
CA ASP A 189 17.32 -10.66 21.90
C ASP A 189 16.56 -9.95 20.76
N ARG A 190 15.24 -10.12 20.69
CA ARG A 190 14.41 -9.57 19.62
C ARG A 190 14.01 -8.12 19.90
N VAL A 191 14.64 -7.16 19.22
CA VAL A 191 13.94 -5.92 18.88
C VAL A 191 13.16 -6.18 17.61
N ASP A 192 11.85 -6.39 17.77
CA ASP A 192 10.96 -6.67 16.65
C ASP A 192 11.01 -5.48 15.66
N PRO A 193 11.38 -5.68 14.38
CA PRO A 193 11.38 -4.62 13.38
C PRO A 193 10.00 -3.96 13.26
N MET A 194 8.93 -4.68 13.58
CA MET A 194 7.59 -4.11 13.66
C MET A 194 7.48 -3.05 14.77
N ILE A 195 8.15 -3.21 15.92
CA ILE A 195 8.13 -2.22 17.01
C ILE A 195 8.99 -1.01 16.65
N ALA A 196 10.11 -1.22 15.96
CA ALA A 196 10.99 -0.14 15.53
C ALA A 196 10.33 0.74 14.45
N THR A 197 9.71 0.11 13.45
CA THR A 197 9.03 0.81 12.34
C THR A 197 7.63 1.27 12.73
N PHE A 198 6.87 0.48 13.50
CA PHE A 198 5.49 0.76 13.90
C PHE A 198 5.34 0.72 15.44
N PRO A 199 5.91 1.70 16.15
CA PRO A 199 5.89 1.72 17.61
C PRO A 199 4.47 1.89 18.14
N ARG A 200 4.12 1.08 19.15
CA ARG A 200 2.82 1.18 19.85
C ARG A 200 2.79 2.31 20.89
N MET A 201 3.95 2.76 21.33
CA MET A 201 4.13 3.84 22.31
C MET A 201 5.21 4.79 21.79
N THR A 202 4.93 6.08 21.86
CA THR A 202 5.80 7.15 21.37
C THR A 202 5.76 8.34 22.33
N LYS A 203 6.65 9.32 22.13
CA LYS A 203 6.75 10.53 22.95
C LYS A 203 6.43 11.79 22.18
#